data_AF-A0AAJ2TAF8-F1
#
_entry.id   AF-A0AAJ2TAF8-F1
#
_cell.length_a   1.000
_cell.length_b   1.000
_cell.length_c   1.000
_cell.angle_alpha   90.00
_cell.angle_beta   90.00
_cell.angle_gamma   90.00
#
_symmetry.space_group_name_H-M   'P 1'
#
loop_
_entity.id
_entity.type
_entity.pdbx_description
1 polymer ?
#
loop_
_entity_poly.entity_id
_entity_poly.type
_entity_poly.pdbx_seq_one_letter_code
_entity_poly.pdbx_strand_id
1 'polypeptide(L)'
;MNKLVMAGDDTYDIFIMSTVNAFKCGFTGNLLPMNEIPHIDLSKPWWNSRIAEDTSILGVNYFYIGDMNLNTWTQSYVTYFNKKLAVDYDIPDLYGTVKSGKWTFDELTRLTKTVYKDLNGNGEYDENDLYGLSACSVCIDCFWISSGVRFISKDAEDWLTLSIDEKVYNMWERMAALLDTPEMLYTDRKQYTKMRDTYDRGAFTEDRALFFIEGLCVASNKLRDMETDYGIIPVPKNDESQEKYSVYSHATHNSTVSVPTTSSGKLDMLGRIIEDMAYFSSETVRPAYYDMMLAGKLARAEEDVEMLGIITNSISYDLAYSLLDMWSLRSAVTSKPAASYIESQRSTYEKAINKAMDSVRENTAS
;
A
#
# COMPACT_ATOMS: atom_id res chain seq x y z
N MET A 1 -6.27 -20.49 10.62
CA MET A 1 -5.69 -20.04 11.89
C MET A 1 -6.71 -20.09 13.03
N ASN A 2 -7.71 -19.20 13.16
CA ASN A 2 -8.69 -19.24 14.27
C ASN A 2 -9.27 -20.62 14.62
N LYS A 3 -9.66 -21.44 13.64
CA LYS A 3 -10.16 -22.80 13.89
C LYS A 3 -9.16 -23.71 14.60
N LEU A 4 -7.86 -23.56 14.32
CA LEU A 4 -6.78 -24.32 14.95
C LEU A 4 -6.59 -23.86 16.39
N VAL A 5 -6.42 -22.55 16.60
CA VAL A 5 -6.19 -21.97 17.93
C VAL A 5 -7.35 -22.24 18.88
N MET A 6 -8.60 -22.06 18.43
CA MET A 6 -9.78 -22.38 19.24
C MET A 6 -9.93 -23.89 19.57
N ALA A 7 -9.31 -24.77 18.78
CA ALA A 7 -9.25 -26.20 19.06
C ALA A 7 -8.08 -26.59 19.99
N GLY A 8 -7.24 -25.63 20.40
CA GLY A 8 -6.02 -25.88 21.15
C GLY A 8 -4.92 -26.53 20.32
N ASP A 9 -5.00 -26.45 18.98
CA ASP A 9 -4.00 -27.02 18.08
C ASP A 9 -2.75 -26.13 18.04
N ASP A 10 -1.61 -26.70 18.42
CA ASP A 10 -0.30 -26.06 18.52
C ASP A 10 0.66 -26.46 17.38
N THR A 11 0.12 -26.95 16.25
CA THR A 11 0.89 -27.34 15.06
C THR A 11 1.75 -26.20 14.50
N TYR A 12 1.31 -24.95 14.64
CA TYR A 12 2.02 -23.76 14.15
C TYR A 12 2.26 -22.77 15.28
N ASP A 13 3.53 -22.39 15.47
CA ASP A 13 3.93 -21.42 16.50
C ASP A 13 4.02 -19.97 16.00
N ILE A 14 4.05 -19.78 14.69
CA ILE A 14 4.09 -18.47 14.04
C ILE A 14 3.15 -18.55 12.83
N PHE A 15 2.36 -17.50 12.62
CA PHE A 15 1.55 -17.35 11.42
C PHE A 15 2.02 -16.14 10.61
N ILE A 16 2.26 -16.38 9.32
CA ILE A 16 2.45 -15.32 8.33
C ILE A 16 1.13 -15.11 7.59
N MET A 17 0.54 -13.92 7.73
CA MET A 17 -0.73 -13.59 7.11
C MET A 17 -0.82 -12.11 6.75
N SER A 18 -1.81 -11.73 5.96
CA SER A 18 -2.06 -10.32 5.63
C SER A 18 -2.52 -9.53 6.85
N THR A 19 -2.29 -8.22 6.84
CA THR A 19 -2.66 -7.32 7.95
C THR A 19 -4.14 -7.42 8.31
N VAL A 20 -5.02 -7.47 7.30
CA VAL A 20 -6.48 -7.61 7.51
C VAL A 20 -6.81 -8.90 8.25
N ASN A 21 -6.11 -10.00 7.96
CA ASN A 21 -6.34 -11.27 8.65
C ASN A 21 -5.73 -11.26 10.05
N ALA A 22 -4.55 -10.65 10.24
CA ALA A 22 -3.93 -10.52 11.55
C ALA A 22 -4.83 -9.77 12.54
N PHE A 23 -5.41 -8.63 12.14
CA PHE A 23 -6.38 -7.91 12.98
C PHE A 23 -7.63 -8.75 13.32
N LYS A 24 -8.21 -9.46 12.34
CA LYS A 24 -9.36 -10.35 12.61
C LYS A 24 -9.04 -11.42 13.65
N CYS A 25 -7.83 -11.98 13.59
CA CYS A 25 -7.39 -13.00 14.53
C CYS A 25 -7.07 -12.40 15.91
N GLY A 26 -6.46 -11.22 15.94
CA GLY A 26 -6.19 -10.45 17.16
C GLY A 26 -7.46 -10.09 17.92
N PHE A 27 -8.45 -9.48 17.25
CA PHE A 27 -9.71 -9.10 17.89
C PHE A 27 -10.56 -10.28 18.36
N THR A 28 -10.28 -11.50 17.89
CA THR A 28 -10.96 -12.71 18.38
C THR A 28 -10.18 -13.43 19.49
N GLY A 29 -9.14 -12.79 20.05
CA GLY A 29 -8.34 -13.33 21.15
C GLY A 29 -7.47 -14.52 20.76
N ASN A 30 -7.19 -14.70 19.46
CA ASN A 30 -6.44 -15.85 18.96
C ASN A 30 -4.95 -15.55 18.72
N LEU A 31 -4.54 -14.29 18.86
CA LEU A 31 -3.14 -13.86 18.79
C LEU A 31 -2.70 -13.27 20.13
N LEU A 32 -1.43 -13.49 20.47
CA LEU A 32 -0.80 -12.80 21.58
C LEU A 32 -0.45 -11.36 21.19
N PRO A 33 -0.49 -10.41 22.14
CA PRO A 33 0.18 -9.12 21.98
C PRO A 33 1.66 -9.34 21.67
N MET A 34 2.12 -8.87 20.51
CA MET A 34 3.51 -8.98 20.08
C MET A 34 4.45 -8.21 21.02
N ASN A 35 3.95 -7.17 21.70
CA ASN A 35 4.71 -6.40 22.69
C ASN A 35 5.13 -7.25 23.92
N GLU A 36 4.48 -8.39 24.16
CA GLU A 36 4.82 -9.31 25.26
C GLU A 36 5.91 -10.33 24.87
N ILE A 37 6.25 -10.43 23.58
CA ILE A 37 7.24 -11.37 23.09
C ILE A 37 8.63 -10.77 23.31
N PRO A 38 9.50 -11.41 24.10
CA PRO A 38 10.82 -10.85 24.42
C PRO A 38 11.74 -10.83 23.20
N HIS A 39 12.85 -10.11 23.31
CA HIS A 39 13.95 -10.02 22.31
C HIS A 39 13.64 -9.27 21.01
N ILE A 40 12.37 -9.00 20.68
CA ILE A 40 12.02 -8.17 19.53
C ILE A 40 12.37 -6.70 19.81
N ASP A 41 13.30 -6.12 19.06
CA ASP A 41 13.75 -4.75 19.23
C ASP A 41 13.30 -3.86 18.05
N LEU A 42 12.14 -3.22 18.19
CA LEU A 42 11.58 -2.32 17.15
C LEU A 42 12.45 -1.08 16.86
N SER A 43 13.51 -0.81 17.63
CA SER A 43 14.48 0.24 17.30
C SER A 43 15.45 -0.16 16.17
N LYS A 44 15.47 -1.46 15.81
CA LYS A 44 16.36 -1.99 14.78
C LYS A 44 15.82 -1.72 13.37
N PRO A 45 16.72 -1.52 12.39
CA PRO A 45 16.34 -1.14 11.03
C PRO A 45 15.67 -2.26 10.22
N TRP A 46 15.65 -3.50 10.71
CA TRP A 46 14.95 -4.62 10.09
C TRP A 46 13.47 -4.72 10.50
N TRP A 47 13.00 -3.82 11.37
CA TRP A 47 11.59 -3.68 11.73
C TRP A 47 11.04 -2.38 11.16
N ASN A 48 9.79 -2.44 10.68
CA ASN A 48 9.07 -1.23 10.29
C ASN A 48 8.36 -0.63 11.53
N SER A 49 9.08 0.23 12.26
CA SER A 49 8.55 0.89 13.45
C SER A 49 7.34 1.76 13.15
N ARG A 50 7.30 2.43 11.98
CA ARG A 50 6.16 3.23 11.53
C ARG A 50 4.89 2.38 11.41
N ILE A 51 4.97 1.15 10.91
CA ILE A 51 3.81 0.25 10.85
C ILE A 51 3.42 -0.22 12.24
N ALA A 52 4.37 -0.53 13.11
CA ALA A 52 4.07 -0.86 14.51
C ALA A 52 3.33 0.29 15.20
N GLU A 53 3.77 1.54 15.00
CA GLU A 53 3.09 2.74 15.46
C GLU A 53 1.72 2.91 14.82
N ASP A 54 1.60 2.82 13.49
CA ASP A 54 0.34 3.00 12.76
C ASP A 54 -0.73 1.94 13.14
N THR A 55 -0.31 0.75 13.57
CA THR A 55 -1.19 -0.41 13.79
C THR A 55 -1.46 -0.74 15.25
N SER A 56 -0.81 -0.04 16.19
CA SER A 56 -1.13 -0.19 17.60
C SER A 56 -2.54 0.32 17.90
N ILE A 57 -3.21 -0.37 18.83
CA ILE A 57 -4.50 0.04 19.39
C ILE A 57 -4.38 -0.12 20.90
N LEU A 58 -4.57 0.96 21.67
CA LEU A 58 -4.35 0.96 23.13
C LEU A 58 -2.96 0.43 23.54
N GLY A 59 -1.94 0.71 22.73
CA GLY A 59 -0.57 0.25 22.97
C GLY A 59 -0.31 -1.23 22.62
N VAL A 60 -1.29 -1.93 22.04
CA VAL A 60 -1.19 -3.35 21.69
C VAL A 60 -1.01 -3.53 20.18
N ASN A 61 0.01 -4.31 19.80
CA ASN A 61 0.22 -4.81 18.45
C ASN A 61 -0.05 -6.31 18.40
N TYR A 62 -0.87 -6.78 17.46
CA TYR A 62 -1.07 -8.24 17.24
C TYR A 62 -0.15 -8.83 16.17
N PHE A 63 0.63 -7.98 15.52
CA PHE A 63 1.59 -8.37 14.52
C PHE A 63 2.67 -7.31 14.40
N TYR A 64 3.81 -7.71 13.86
CA TYR A 64 4.82 -6.79 13.34
C TYR A 64 5.07 -7.05 11.86
N ILE A 65 5.73 -6.09 11.22
CA ILE A 65 6.26 -6.22 9.86
C ILE A 65 7.74 -5.89 9.93
N GLY A 66 8.57 -6.81 9.46
CA GLY A 66 10.00 -6.60 9.31
C GLY A 66 10.52 -7.19 8.00
N ASP A 67 11.84 -7.24 7.88
CA ASP A 67 12.52 -7.68 6.66
C ASP A 67 12.26 -9.16 6.31
N MET A 68 11.82 -9.96 7.30
CA MET A 68 11.33 -11.33 7.07
C MET A 68 10.03 -11.38 6.24
N ASN A 69 9.29 -10.28 6.19
CA ASN A 69 8.00 -10.16 5.51
C ASN A 69 8.16 -9.56 4.11
N LEU A 70 9.01 -10.18 3.28
CA LEU A 70 9.34 -9.73 1.92
C LEU A 70 8.11 -9.33 1.09
N ASN A 71 7.02 -10.08 1.24
CA ASN A 71 5.81 -9.84 0.47
C ASN A 71 5.25 -8.41 0.71
N THR A 72 5.39 -7.84 1.91
CA THR A 72 4.97 -6.44 2.18
C THR A 72 5.70 -5.43 1.32
N TRP A 73 6.99 -5.65 1.04
CA TRP A 73 7.72 -4.81 0.10
C TRP A 73 7.29 -5.05 -1.34
N THR A 74 7.19 -6.31 -1.75
CA THR A 74 6.79 -6.63 -3.14
C THR A 74 5.36 -6.14 -3.45
N GLN A 75 4.52 -6.02 -2.43
CA GLN A 75 3.15 -5.51 -2.52
C GLN A 75 3.06 -4.01 -2.19
N SER A 76 4.18 -3.30 -2.07
CA SER A 76 4.20 -1.84 -1.98
C SER A 76 3.95 -1.25 -3.37
N TYR A 77 2.97 -0.37 -3.46
CA TYR A 77 2.56 0.26 -4.71
C TYR A 77 3.43 1.48 -5.02
N VAL A 78 3.79 1.60 -6.29
CA VAL A 78 4.70 2.63 -6.80
C VAL A 78 4.15 3.22 -8.09
N THR A 79 4.74 4.32 -8.52
CA THR A 79 4.54 4.83 -9.88
C THR A 79 5.71 4.39 -10.74
N TYR A 80 5.44 3.56 -11.74
CA TYR A 80 6.34 3.31 -12.84
C TYR A 80 6.18 4.42 -13.88
N PHE A 81 7.27 4.85 -14.50
CA PHE A 81 7.21 5.77 -15.64
C PHE A 81 8.00 5.25 -16.84
N ASN A 82 7.44 5.39 -18.02
CA ASN A 82 8.05 4.96 -19.28
C ASN A 82 9.09 6.00 -19.72
N LYS A 83 10.38 5.63 -19.76
CA LYS A 83 11.48 6.59 -20.03
C LYS A 83 11.45 7.10 -21.48
N LYS A 84 10.96 6.30 -22.43
CA LYS A 84 10.80 6.74 -23.82
C LYS A 84 9.70 7.78 -23.94
N LEU A 85 8.52 7.50 -23.40
CA LEU A 85 7.42 8.48 -23.42
C LEU A 85 7.78 9.75 -22.62
N ALA A 86 8.55 9.61 -21.55
CA ALA A 86 9.06 10.76 -20.81
C ALA A 86 9.92 11.68 -21.70
N VAL A 87 10.77 11.13 -22.56
CA VAL A 87 11.54 11.90 -23.54
C VAL A 87 10.64 12.45 -24.65
N ASP A 88 9.76 11.62 -25.23
CA ASP A 88 8.91 12.00 -26.37
C ASP A 88 7.94 13.15 -26.04
N TYR A 89 7.57 13.30 -24.76
CA TYR A 89 6.63 14.32 -24.27
C TYR A 89 7.31 15.41 -23.40
N ASP A 90 8.63 15.52 -23.43
CA ASP A 90 9.40 16.53 -22.68
C ASP A 90 9.06 16.55 -21.17
N ILE A 91 8.84 15.37 -20.58
CA ILE A 91 8.54 15.20 -19.16
C ILE A 91 9.79 15.57 -18.34
N PRO A 92 9.65 16.39 -17.28
CA PRO A 92 10.79 16.82 -16.47
C PRO A 92 11.45 15.63 -15.75
N ASP A 93 12.65 15.87 -15.21
CA ASP A 93 13.35 14.87 -14.38
C ASP A 93 12.49 14.48 -13.16
N LEU A 94 11.88 13.31 -13.24
CA LEU A 94 10.99 12.78 -12.22
C LEU A 94 11.74 12.40 -10.94
N TYR A 95 12.97 11.89 -11.04
CA TYR A 95 13.77 11.56 -9.86
C TYR A 95 14.13 12.84 -9.09
N GLY A 96 14.57 13.89 -9.78
CA GLY A 96 14.79 15.22 -9.18
C GLY A 96 13.52 15.84 -8.60
N THR A 97 12.38 15.64 -9.26
CA THR A 97 11.06 16.11 -8.79
C THR A 97 10.64 15.44 -7.49
N VAL A 98 10.91 14.14 -7.33
CA VAL A 98 10.72 13.42 -6.06
C VAL A 98 11.64 13.95 -4.98
N LYS A 99 12.94 14.06 -5.29
CA LYS A 99 13.96 14.49 -4.31
C LYS A 99 13.76 15.91 -3.80
N SER A 100 13.23 16.79 -4.64
CA SER A 100 12.89 18.16 -4.26
C SER A 100 11.54 18.28 -3.55
N GLY A 101 10.81 17.19 -3.36
CA GLY A 101 9.51 17.17 -2.67
C GLY A 101 8.35 17.71 -3.51
N LYS A 102 8.54 17.88 -4.82
CA LYS A 102 7.58 18.44 -5.77
C LYS A 102 6.71 17.39 -6.46
N TRP A 103 7.04 16.10 -6.29
CA TRP A 103 6.21 15.02 -6.79
C TRP A 103 4.94 14.88 -5.93
N THR A 104 3.87 15.50 -6.42
CA THR A 104 2.57 15.66 -5.76
C THR A 104 1.44 15.15 -6.65
N PHE A 105 0.25 14.93 -6.07
CA PHE A 105 -0.91 14.45 -6.80
C PHE A 105 -1.31 15.43 -7.92
N ASP A 106 -1.13 16.73 -7.68
CA ASP A 106 -1.34 17.76 -8.70
C ASP A 106 -0.32 17.67 -9.84
N GLU A 107 0.95 17.42 -9.54
CA GLU A 107 1.98 17.25 -10.57
C GLU A 107 1.76 15.99 -11.40
N LEU A 108 1.43 14.85 -10.77
CA LEU A 108 1.02 13.65 -11.49
C LEU A 108 -0.19 13.94 -12.39
N THR A 109 -1.25 14.56 -11.85
CA THR A 109 -2.47 14.89 -12.61
C THR A 109 -2.17 15.82 -13.78
N ARG A 110 -1.29 16.80 -13.58
CA ARG A 110 -0.85 17.74 -14.64
C ARG A 110 -0.14 16.99 -15.76
N LEU A 111 0.84 16.13 -15.42
CA LEU A 111 1.61 15.37 -16.41
C LEU A 111 0.74 14.32 -17.12
N THR A 112 -0.17 13.65 -16.41
CA THR A 112 -1.16 12.74 -17.01
C THR A 112 -1.92 13.42 -18.14
N LYS A 113 -2.38 14.67 -17.94
CA LYS A 113 -3.13 15.43 -18.95
C LYS A 113 -2.29 15.88 -20.16
N THR A 114 -0.97 15.76 -20.11
CA THR A 114 -0.11 16.09 -21.27
C THR A 114 -0.02 14.97 -22.29
N VAL A 115 -0.39 13.75 -21.91
CA VAL A 115 -0.23 12.56 -22.73
C VAL A 115 -1.59 11.92 -22.96
N TYR A 116 -2.12 12.13 -24.16
CA TYR A 116 -3.21 11.33 -24.70
C TYR A 116 -3.19 11.36 -26.22
N LYS A 117 -3.46 10.21 -26.82
CA LYS A 117 -3.65 10.12 -28.27
C LYS A 117 -4.53 8.93 -28.63
N ASP A 118 -5.63 9.21 -29.31
CA ASP A 118 -6.41 8.21 -30.04
C ASP A 118 -5.54 7.65 -31.17
N LEU A 119 -5.06 6.42 -31.01
CA LEU A 119 -4.12 5.82 -31.97
C LEU A 119 -4.83 5.09 -33.11
N ASN A 120 -6.07 4.64 -32.90
CA ASN A 120 -6.83 3.88 -33.90
C ASN A 120 -7.81 4.76 -34.70
N GLY A 121 -8.01 6.01 -34.29
CA GLY A 121 -8.81 7.04 -34.95
C GLY A 121 -10.32 6.81 -34.85
N ASN A 122 -10.79 6.06 -33.86
CA ASN A 122 -12.22 5.74 -33.71
C ASN A 122 -13.01 6.79 -32.91
N GLY A 123 -12.33 7.75 -32.26
CA GLY A 123 -12.94 8.78 -31.43
C GLY A 123 -13.55 8.26 -30.12
N GLU A 124 -13.25 7.02 -29.73
CA GLU A 124 -13.60 6.40 -28.46
C GLU A 124 -12.37 6.32 -27.57
N TYR A 125 -12.58 6.24 -26.24
CA TYR A 125 -11.49 6.03 -25.28
C TYR A 125 -11.32 4.52 -25.08
N ASP A 126 -10.33 3.89 -25.72
CA ASP A 126 -10.19 2.44 -25.69
C ASP A 126 -8.75 1.94 -25.49
N GLU A 127 -8.60 0.63 -25.29
CA GLU A 127 -7.34 -0.03 -24.98
C GLU A 127 -6.18 0.18 -25.98
N ASN A 128 -6.49 0.65 -27.19
CA ASN A 128 -5.53 0.86 -28.26
C ASN A 128 -4.94 2.27 -28.22
N ASP A 129 -5.43 3.15 -27.34
CA ASP A 129 -4.96 4.53 -27.21
C ASP A 129 -3.70 4.66 -26.36
N LEU A 130 -3.07 5.83 -26.49
CA LEU A 130 -1.99 6.27 -25.63
C LEU A 130 -2.56 7.09 -24.47
N TYR A 131 -2.12 6.77 -23.25
CA TYR A 131 -2.61 7.35 -22.01
C TYR A 131 -1.50 7.99 -21.16
N GLY A 132 -1.87 8.96 -20.33
CA GLY A 132 -0.96 9.57 -19.38
C GLY A 132 -0.79 8.72 -18.13
N LEU A 133 -1.84 8.02 -17.69
CA LEU A 133 -1.80 7.13 -16.54
C LEU A 133 -2.65 5.89 -16.79
N SER A 134 -2.13 4.73 -16.40
CA SER A 134 -2.89 3.48 -16.31
C SER A 134 -2.85 2.95 -14.88
N ALA A 135 -4.01 2.51 -14.36
CA ALA A 135 -4.09 1.76 -13.10
C ALA A 135 -5.46 1.09 -12.92
N CYS A 136 -5.50 0.07 -12.06
CA CYS A 136 -6.73 -0.50 -11.51
C CYS A 136 -7.23 0.26 -10.27
N SER A 137 -8.36 -0.16 -9.68
CA SER A 137 -8.98 0.51 -8.52
C SER A 137 -8.09 0.64 -7.29
N VAL A 138 -7.04 -0.17 -7.18
CA VAL A 138 -6.08 -0.09 -6.06
C VAL A 138 -5.35 1.27 -6.05
N CYS A 139 -5.28 1.99 -7.17
CA CYS A 139 -4.68 3.33 -7.18
C CYS A 139 -5.40 4.30 -6.22
N ILE A 140 -6.69 4.11 -5.95
CA ILE A 140 -7.44 4.92 -4.97
C ILE A 140 -6.85 4.74 -3.57
N ASP A 141 -6.57 3.49 -3.19
CA ASP A 141 -5.96 3.19 -1.89
C ASP A 141 -4.53 3.74 -1.82
N CYS A 142 -3.80 3.68 -2.95
CA CYS A 142 -2.47 4.24 -3.08
C CYS A 142 -2.47 5.75 -2.84
N PHE A 143 -3.32 6.49 -3.56
CA PHE A 143 -3.43 7.94 -3.45
C PHE A 143 -3.93 8.37 -2.08
N TRP A 144 -4.91 7.65 -1.50
CA TRP A 144 -5.38 7.94 -0.15
C TRP A 144 -4.24 7.83 0.86
N ILE A 145 -3.55 6.69 0.93
CA ILE A 145 -2.48 6.49 1.90
C ILE A 145 -1.26 7.37 1.61
N SER A 146 -0.95 7.64 0.33
CA SER A 146 0.17 8.50 -0.06
C SER A 146 -0.06 9.98 0.25
N SER A 147 -1.33 10.42 0.26
CA SER A 147 -1.72 11.79 0.63
C SER A 147 -1.56 12.10 2.12
N GLY A 148 -1.31 11.08 2.95
CA GLY A 148 -1.27 11.23 4.41
C GLY A 148 -2.62 11.53 5.06
N VAL A 149 -3.70 11.60 4.28
CA VAL A 149 -5.07 11.69 4.80
C VAL A 149 -5.41 10.39 5.54
N ARG A 150 -5.95 10.53 6.75
CA ARG A 150 -6.33 9.38 7.58
C ARG A 150 -7.83 9.38 7.86
N PHE A 151 -8.45 8.21 7.91
CA PHE A 151 -9.82 8.02 8.40
C PHE A 151 -9.86 7.77 9.90
N ILE A 152 -8.75 7.32 10.49
CA ILE A 152 -8.64 7.10 11.93
C ILE A 152 -7.50 7.93 12.48
N SER A 153 -7.80 8.73 13.49
CA SER A 153 -6.81 9.44 14.31
C SER A 153 -6.63 8.75 15.65
N LYS A 154 -5.45 8.93 16.23
CA LYS A 154 -5.08 8.40 17.55
C LYS A 154 -4.68 9.56 18.45
N ASP A 155 -5.14 9.55 19.70
CA ASP A 155 -4.66 10.50 20.71
C ASP A 155 -3.40 9.99 21.42
N ALA A 156 -2.98 10.69 22.47
CA ALA A 156 -1.76 10.36 23.21
C ALA A 156 -1.85 9.02 23.96
N GLU A 157 -3.06 8.54 24.23
CA GLU A 157 -3.37 7.28 24.89
C GLU A 157 -3.65 6.16 23.88
N ASP A 158 -3.36 6.39 22.59
CA ASP A 158 -3.61 5.47 21.49
C ASP A 158 -5.11 5.15 21.32
N TRP A 159 -5.98 6.09 21.72
CA TRP A 159 -7.42 6.00 21.55
C TRP A 159 -7.83 6.36 20.12
N LEU A 160 -8.58 5.45 19.49
CA LEU A 160 -9.00 5.63 18.10
C LEU A 160 -10.24 6.52 17.99
N THR A 161 -10.20 7.46 17.05
CA THR A 161 -11.32 8.35 16.70
C THR A 161 -11.50 8.40 15.19
N LEU A 162 -12.76 8.51 14.74
CA LEU A 162 -13.06 8.70 13.33
C LEU A 162 -12.65 10.12 12.91
N SER A 163 -11.74 10.21 11.93
CA SER A 163 -11.17 11.46 11.43
C SER A 163 -11.69 11.71 10.01
N ILE A 164 -12.91 12.26 9.90
CA ILE A 164 -13.48 12.67 8.60
C ILE A 164 -13.61 14.18 8.61
N ASP A 165 -12.73 14.85 7.88
CA ASP A 165 -12.65 16.30 7.71
C ASP A 165 -12.66 16.71 6.23
N GLU A 166 -12.43 18.00 5.95
CA GLU A 166 -12.38 18.54 4.60
C GLU A 166 -11.29 17.89 3.73
N LYS A 167 -10.16 17.46 4.32
CA LYS A 167 -9.07 16.82 3.58
C LYS A 167 -9.50 15.46 3.04
N VAL A 168 -10.27 14.70 3.82
CA VAL A 168 -10.88 13.43 3.37
C VAL A 168 -11.77 13.66 2.16
N TYR A 169 -12.71 14.62 2.24
CA TYR A 169 -13.62 14.90 1.13
C TYR A 169 -12.87 15.38 -0.11
N ASN A 170 -11.95 16.34 0.06
CA ASN A 170 -11.17 16.89 -1.04
C ASN A 170 -10.32 15.82 -1.74
N MET A 171 -9.69 14.91 -0.99
CA MET A 171 -8.87 13.86 -1.60
C MET A 171 -9.74 12.89 -2.41
N TRP A 172 -10.91 12.50 -1.91
CA TRP A 172 -11.84 11.65 -2.67
C TRP A 172 -12.37 12.32 -3.94
N GLU A 173 -12.68 13.61 -3.88
CA GLU A 173 -13.12 14.38 -5.05
C GLU A 173 -12.01 14.50 -6.10
N ARG A 174 -10.77 14.76 -5.67
CA ARG A 174 -9.59 14.81 -6.57
C ARG A 174 -9.32 13.45 -7.24
N MET A 175 -9.41 12.35 -6.49
CA MET A 175 -9.31 11.00 -7.05
C MET A 175 -10.42 10.71 -8.05
N ALA A 176 -11.67 11.03 -7.72
CA ALA A 176 -12.80 10.84 -8.63
C ALA A 176 -12.63 11.65 -9.93
N ALA A 177 -12.17 12.89 -9.83
CA ALA A 177 -11.91 13.74 -10.98
C ALA A 177 -10.81 13.17 -11.89
N LEU A 178 -9.68 12.72 -11.33
CA LEU A 178 -8.61 12.07 -12.11
C LEU A 178 -9.11 10.80 -12.79
N LEU A 179 -9.83 9.95 -12.06
CA LEU A 179 -10.36 8.69 -12.59
C LEU A 179 -11.39 8.88 -13.71
N ASP A 180 -12.04 10.04 -13.78
CA ASP A 180 -13.02 10.35 -14.83
C ASP A 180 -12.38 10.95 -16.10
N THR A 181 -11.12 11.42 -16.03
CA THR A 181 -10.42 11.97 -17.20
C THR A 181 -10.17 10.93 -18.30
N PRO A 182 -10.14 11.36 -19.58
CA PRO A 182 -9.81 10.48 -20.70
C PRO A 182 -8.33 10.06 -20.75
N GLU A 183 -7.43 10.86 -20.19
CA GLU A 183 -6.00 10.57 -20.14
C GLU A 183 -5.66 9.48 -19.10
N MET A 184 -6.65 9.05 -18.31
CA MET A 184 -6.57 7.96 -17.34
C MET A 184 -7.22 6.68 -17.89
N LEU A 185 -6.38 5.69 -18.22
CA LEU A 185 -6.82 4.32 -18.47
C LEU A 185 -7.14 3.63 -17.14
N TYR A 186 -8.37 3.82 -16.68
CA TYR A 186 -8.88 3.17 -15.48
C TYR A 186 -9.47 1.79 -15.79
N THR A 187 -8.70 0.73 -15.53
CA THR A 187 -8.99 -0.64 -16.01
C THR A 187 -10.18 -1.32 -15.34
N ASP A 188 -10.65 -0.78 -14.22
CA ASP A 188 -11.86 -1.26 -13.53
C ASP A 188 -13.15 -0.54 -13.98
N ARG A 189 -13.11 0.36 -15.00
CA ARG A 189 -14.36 0.87 -15.61
C ARG A 189 -15.16 -0.29 -16.19
N LYS A 190 -16.50 -0.23 -16.07
CA LYS A 190 -17.42 -1.28 -16.54
C LYS A 190 -17.15 -1.71 -17.98
N GLN A 191 -16.76 -0.78 -18.85
CA GLN A 191 -16.43 -1.05 -20.26
C GLN A 191 -15.21 -1.98 -20.45
N TYR A 192 -14.29 -2.06 -19.48
CA TYR A 192 -13.06 -2.87 -19.56
C TYR A 192 -13.09 -4.15 -18.71
N THR A 193 -14.18 -4.41 -17.97
CA THR A 193 -14.30 -5.52 -17.00
C THR A 193 -14.16 -6.94 -17.58
N LYS A 194 -14.25 -7.12 -18.90
CA LYS A 194 -14.15 -8.45 -19.55
C LYS A 194 -12.71 -8.92 -19.81
N MET A 195 -11.71 -8.10 -19.55
CA MET A 195 -10.33 -8.29 -20.07
C MET A 195 -9.26 -7.77 -19.09
N ARG A 196 -9.58 -7.81 -17.79
CA ARG A 196 -8.80 -7.22 -16.68
C ARG A 196 -7.33 -7.68 -16.62
N ASP A 197 -7.04 -8.92 -17.02
CA ASP A 197 -5.69 -9.49 -16.99
C ASP A 197 -4.80 -9.08 -18.18
N THR A 198 -5.41 -8.65 -19.29
CA THR A 198 -4.71 -8.22 -20.52
C THR A 198 -4.48 -6.71 -20.57
N TYR A 199 -5.43 -5.91 -20.07
CA TYR A 199 -5.38 -4.44 -20.24
C TYR A 199 -4.57 -3.70 -19.19
N ASP A 200 -4.57 -4.15 -17.93
CA ASP A 200 -3.96 -3.41 -16.81
C ASP A 200 -2.45 -3.23 -16.96
N ARG A 201 -1.80 -4.09 -17.76
CA ARG A 201 -0.34 -4.16 -17.87
C ARG A 201 0.17 -3.98 -19.29
N GLY A 202 -0.63 -4.35 -20.28
CA GLY A 202 -0.26 -4.28 -21.70
C GLY A 202 0.05 -2.85 -22.15
N ALA A 203 -0.79 -1.88 -21.75
CA ALA A 203 -0.60 -0.49 -22.15
C ALA A 203 0.78 0.06 -21.74
N PHE A 204 1.24 -0.23 -20.51
CA PHE A 204 2.56 0.23 -20.07
C PHE A 204 3.71 -0.52 -20.78
N THR A 205 3.63 -1.85 -20.90
CA THR A 205 4.68 -2.66 -21.55
C THR A 205 4.81 -2.43 -23.05
N GLU A 206 3.75 -1.91 -23.68
CA GLU A 206 3.67 -1.64 -25.13
C GLU A 206 3.82 -0.14 -25.46
N ASP A 207 4.44 0.64 -24.56
CA ASP A 207 4.68 2.09 -24.71
C ASP A 207 3.41 2.93 -24.96
N ARG A 208 2.27 2.53 -24.38
CA ARG A 208 0.98 3.25 -24.44
C ARG A 208 0.51 3.86 -23.12
N ALA A 209 1.34 3.87 -22.09
CA ALA A 209 1.07 4.61 -20.86
C ALA A 209 2.34 5.29 -20.34
N LEU A 210 2.28 6.61 -20.10
CA LEU A 210 3.41 7.34 -19.49
C LEU A 210 3.65 6.86 -18.06
N PHE A 211 2.60 6.83 -17.25
CA PHE A 211 2.64 6.34 -15.87
C PHE A 211 1.83 5.06 -15.69
N PHE A 212 2.29 4.22 -14.77
CA PHE A 212 1.59 3.02 -14.34
C PHE A 212 1.69 2.86 -12.82
N ILE A 213 0.56 2.73 -12.12
CA ILE A 213 0.54 2.55 -10.65
C ILE A 213 0.23 1.10 -10.30
N GLU A 214 1.20 0.42 -9.70
CA GLU A 214 1.10 -1.01 -9.40
C GLU A 214 2.12 -1.44 -8.33
N GLY A 215 1.95 -2.64 -7.76
CA GLY A 215 2.90 -3.22 -6.81
C GLY A 215 4.31 -3.44 -7.39
N LEU A 216 5.34 -3.30 -6.55
CA LEU A 216 6.75 -3.57 -6.90
C LEU A 216 6.98 -4.97 -7.48
N CYS A 217 6.17 -5.97 -7.12
CA CYS A 217 6.27 -7.33 -7.63
C CYS A 217 6.16 -7.39 -9.17
N VAL A 218 5.48 -6.42 -9.80
CA VAL A 218 5.25 -6.38 -11.24
C VAL A 218 6.53 -6.06 -12.02
N ALA A 219 7.49 -5.33 -11.44
CA ALA A 219 8.82 -5.17 -12.00
C ALA A 219 9.45 -6.53 -12.35
N SER A 220 9.47 -7.44 -11.38
CA SER A 220 10.07 -8.77 -11.56
C SER A 220 9.18 -9.73 -12.37
N ASN A 221 7.87 -9.64 -12.24
CA ASN A 221 6.94 -10.64 -12.79
C ASN A 221 6.48 -10.35 -14.23
N LYS A 222 6.55 -9.09 -14.68
CA LYS A 222 5.95 -8.66 -15.96
C LYS A 222 6.78 -7.65 -16.73
N LEU A 223 7.45 -6.71 -16.06
CA LEU A 223 8.22 -5.67 -16.73
C LEU A 223 9.65 -6.10 -17.09
N ARG A 224 10.06 -7.29 -16.63
CA ARG A 224 11.39 -7.87 -16.93
C ARG A 224 11.66 -7.97 -18.44
N ASP A 225 10.64 -8.33 -19.21
CA ASP A 225 10.73 -8.55 -20.65
C ASP A 225 10.33 -7.32 -21.48
N MET A 226 9.90 -6.23 -20.83
CA MET A 226 9.57 -4.97 -21.51
C MET A 226 10.78 -4.49 -22.32
N GLU A 227 10.60 -4.06 -23.57
CA GLU A 227 11.73 -3.63 -24.41
C GLU A 227 12.33 -2.31 -23.92
N THR A 228 11.45 -1.34 -23.70
CA THR A 228 11.75 0.02 -23.25
C THR A 228 12.14 0.07 -21.76
N ASP A 229 13.13 0.90 -21.43
CA ASP A 229 13.51 1.17 -20.04
C ASP A 229 12.41 1.93 -19.30
N TYR A 230 12.26 1.65 -18.02
CA TYR A 230 11.35 2.36 -17.13
C TYR A 230 12.08 2.84 -15.88
N GLY A 231 11.46 3.76 -15.15
CA GLY A 231 11.88 4.15 -13.81
C GLY A 231 10.79 3.88 -12.78
N ILE A 232 11.17 3.86 -11.51
CA ILE A 232 10.26 3.69 -10.38
C ILE A 232 10.40 4.87 -9.44
N ILE A 233 9.27 5.47 -9.08
CA ILE A 233 9.17 6.56 -8.09
C ILE A 233 8.03 6.26 -7.10
N PRO A 234 8.03 6.83 -5.89
CA PRO A 234 6.91 6.67 -4.97
C PRO A 234 5.61 7.22 -5.57
N VAL A 235 4.47 6.70 -5.11
CA VAL A 235 3.17 7.32 -5.37
C VAL A 235 3.20 8.75 -4.80
N PRO A 236 2.67 9.75 -5.52
CA PRO A 236 2.85 11.15 -5.14
C PRO A 236 2.25 11.52 -3.78
N LYS A 237 2.81 12.56 -3.15
CA LYS A 237 2.26 13.19 -1.95
C LYS A 237 0.96 13.94 -2.26
N ASN A 238 0.24 14.36 -1.23
CA ASN A 238 -0.94 15.22 -1.42
C ASN A 238 -0.58 16.54 -2.14
N ASP A 239 0.44 17.21 -1.59
CA ASP A 239 0.94 18.52 -1.98
C ASP A 239 2.38 18.70 -1.45
N GLU A 240 3.00 19.85 -1.70
CA GLU A 240 4.39 20.13 -1.28
C GLU A 240 4.54 20.34 0.24
N SER A 241 3.46 20.62 0.97
CA SER A 241 3.49 20.82 2.44
C SER A 241 3.60 19.51 3.22
N GLN A 242 3.23 18.38 2.61
CA GLN A 242 3.51 17.05 3.17
C GLN A 242 5.02 16.79 3.14
N GLU A 243 5.66 16.68 4.30
CA GLU A 243 7.12 16.56 4.39
C GLU A 243 7.65 15.23 3.83
N LYS A 244 7.00 14.11 4.19
CA LYS A 244 7.48 12.75 3.90
C LYS A 244 6.56 12.02 2.94
N TYR A 245 7.14 11.12 2.14
CA TYR A 245 6.36 10.17 1.36
C TYR A 245 5.66 9.15 2.26
N SER A 246 4.59 8.61 1.72
CA SER A 246 3.75 7.61 2.36
C SER A 246 3.36 6.60 1.27
N VAL A 247 3.58 5.32 1.53
CA VAL A 247 3.43 4.26 0.54
C VAL A 247 2.43 3.24 1.04
N TYR A 248 1.47 2.91 0.17
CA TYR A 248 0.52 1.84 0.40
C TYR A 248 1.17 0.48 0.12
N SER A 249 1.03 -0.46 1.07
CA SER A 249 1.27 -1.88 0.83
C SER A 249 -0.05 -2.63 0.87
N HIS A 250 -0.30 -3.48 -0.12
CA HIS A 250 -1.62 -4.09 -0.33
C HIS A 250 -2.09 -4.89 0.89
N ALA A 251 -3.07 -4.37 1.63
CA ALA A 251 -3.40 -4.85 2.98
C ALA A 251 -3.91 -6.30 3.05
N THR A 252 -4.37 -6.86 1.93
CA THR A 252 -4.79 -8.28 1.82
C THR A 252 -3.73 -9.20 1.21
N HIS A 253 -2.68 -8.64 0.60
CA HIS A 253 -1.61 -9.40 -0.04
C HIS A 253 -0.26 -9.21 0.64
N ASN A 254 -0.11 -8.23 1.53
CA ASN A 254 1.08 -8.07 2.35
C ASN A 254 1.24 -9.24 3.33
N SER A 255 2.34 -9.24 4.08
CA SER A 255 2.61 -10.26 5.09
C SER A 255 3.02 -9.63 6.41
N THR A 256 2.58 -10.24 7.49
CA THR A 256 2.88 -9.86 8.86
C THR A 256 3.40 -11.08 9.61
N VAL A 257 4.08 -10.87 10.74
CA VAL A 257 4.41 -11.94 11.69
C VAL A 257 3.53 -11.81 12.92
N SER A 258 2.85 -12.91 13.27
CA SER A 258 1.95 -13.01 14.42
C SER A 258 2.17 -14.32 15.17
N VAL A 259 1.97 -14.30 16.50
CA VAL A 259 2.09 -15.49 17.36
C VAL A 259 0.73 -15.84 17.96
N PRO A 260 0.27 -17.11 17.84
CA PRO A 260 -1.02 -17.53 18.39
C PRO A 260 -0.96 -17.71 19.91
N THR A 261 -2.11 -17.63 20.58
CA THR A 261 -2.21 -17.84 22.03
C THR A 261 -1.81 -19.24 22.49
N THR A 262 -1.90 -20.25 21.61
CA THR A 262 -1.41 -21.62 21.83
C THR A 262 0.11 -21.70 22.01
N SER A 263 0.86 -20.65 21.65
CA SER A 263 2.33 -20.62 21.75
C SER A 263 2.87 -19.86 22.97
N SER A 264 2.00 -19.48 23.92
CA SER A 264 2.35 -18.76 25.16
C SER A 264 3.46 -19.42 25.99
N GLY A 265 3.64 -20.74 25.90
CA GLY A 265 4.72 -21.46 26.59
C GLY A 265 6.11 -21.36 25.94
N LYS A 266 6.25 -20.69 24.78
CA LYS A 266 7.46 -20.73 23.93
C LYS A 266 8.07 -19.35 23.64
N LEU A 267 7.63 -18.29 24.32
CA LEU A 267 7.92 -16.91 23.93
C LEU A 267 9.41 -16.53 23.89
N ASP A 268 10.24 -17.03 24.82
CA ASP A 268 11.69 -16.77 24.80
C ASP A 268 12.34 -17.30 23.51
N MET A 269 12.01 -18.53 23.12
CA MET A 269 12.51 -19.15 21.90
C MET A 269 11.97 -18.43 20.66
N LEU A 270 10.66 -18.17 20.62
CA LEU A 270 10.02 -17.55 19.46
C LEU A 270 10.50 -16.12 19.25
N GLY A 271 10.69 -15.34 20.32
CA GLY A 271 11.25 -13.99 20.25
C GLY A 271 12.63 -13.97 19.60
N ARG A 272 13.53 -14.87 20.01
CA ARG A 272 14.86 -15.01 19.39
C ARG A 272 14.77 -15.41 17.91
N ILE A 273 13.94 -16.39 17.58
CA ILE A 273 13.76 -16.86 16.20
C ILE A 273 13.22 -15.74 15.31
N ILE A 274 12.19 -15.01 15.77
CA ILE A 274 11.57 -13.92 15.01
C ILE A 274 12.58 -12.78 14.79
N GLU A 275 13.32 -12.39 15.83
CA GLU A 275 14.35 -11.36 15.75
C GLU A 275 15.49 -11.76 14.80
N ASP A 276 16.02 -12.99 14.93
CA ASP A 276 17.07 -13.51 14.05
C ASP A 276 16.58 -13.61 12.60
N MET A 277 15.35 -14.07 12.37
CA MET A 277 14.76 -14.14 11.03
C MET A 277 14.65 -12.77 10.39
N ALA A 278 14.23 -11.75 11.13
CA ALA A 278 14.16 -10.38 10.62
C ALA A 278 15.56 -9.83 10.30
N TYR A 279 16.51 -9.99 11.23
CA TYR A 279 17.91 -9.60 11.02
C TYR A 279 18.54 -10.29 9.79
N PHE A 280 18.53 -11.62 9.72
CA PHE A 280 19.14 -12.34 8.60
C PHE A 280 18.43 -12.03 7.27
N SER A 281 17.13 -11.79 7.28
CA SER A 281 16.41 -11.37 6.06
C SER A 281 16.86 -9.99 5.59
N SER A 282 17.15 -9.06 6.50
CA SER A 282 17.69 -7.74 6.17
C SER A 282 19.08 -7.78 5.53
N GLU A 283 19.89 -8.77 5.91
CA GLU A 283 21.26 -8.95 5.43
C GLU A 283 21.35 -9.81 4.17
N THR A 284 20.37 -10.68 3.92
CA THR A 284 20.45 -11.69 2.85
C THR A 284 19.30 -11.61 1.85
N VAL A 285 18.05 -11.60 2.32
CA VAL A 285 16.86 -11.65 1.46
C VAL A 285 16.57 -10.28 0.83
N ARG A 286 16.67 -9.20 1.61
CA ARG A 286 16.46 -7.83 1.10
C ARG A 286 17.44 -7.45 -0.01
N PRO A 287 18.76 -7.60 0.16
CA PRO A 287 19.71 -7.26 -0.90
C PRO A 287 19.48 -8.12 -2.15
N ALA A 288 19.24 -9.42 -1.99
CA ALA A 288 18.96 -10.31 -3.12
C ALA A 288 17.67 -9.92 -3.89
N TYR A 289 16.64 -9.43 -3.20
CA TYR A 289 15.43 -8.92 -3.84
C TYR A 289 15.69 -7.64 -4.62
N TYR A 290 16.46 -6.71 -4.06
CA TYR A 290 16.88 -5.49 -4.78
C TYR A 290 17.73 -5.84 -6.00
N ASP A 291 18.69 -6.76 -5.88
CA ASP A 291 19.50 -7.23 -7.01
C ASP A 291 18.63 -7.82 -8.12
N MET A 292 17.60 -8.59 -7.77
CA MET A 292 16.64 -9.12 -8.75
C MET A 292 15.86 -8.00 -9.45
N MET A 293 15.38 -7.00 -8.71
CA MET A 293 14.64 -5.87 -9.31
C MET A 293 15.55 -5.04 -10.22
N LEU A 294 16.74 -4.68 -9.76
CA LEU A 294 17.74 -3.88 -10.49
C LEU A 294 18.41 -4.66 -11.64
N ALA A 295 18.27 -5.99 -11.68
CA ALA A 295 18.68 -6.81 -12.80
C ALA A 295 17.64 -6.82 -13.95
N GLY A 296 16.36 -6.56 -13.64
CA GLY A 296 15.39 -6.14 -14.66
C GLY A 296 15.79 -4.78 -15.22
N LYS A 297 15.33 -4.38 -16.40
CA LYS A 297 15.71 -3.14 -17.10
C LYS A 297 15.38 -1.80 -16.40
N LEU A 298 15.22 -1.81 -15.07
CA LEU A 298 15.66 -0.70 -14.25
C LEU A 298 17.13 -0.45 -14.61
N ALA A 299 17.37 0.52 -15.49
CA ALA A 299 18.70 1.04 -15.74
C ALA A 299 19.35 1.20 -14.37
N ARG A 300 20.55 0.63 -14.15
CA ARG A 300 21.24 0.60 -12.85
C ARG A 300 21.75 2.00 -12.44
N ALA A 301 20.86 2.98 -12.52
CA ALA A 301 21.03 4.34 -12.14
C ALA A 301 20.98 4.37 -10.60
N GLU A 302 21.92 5.08 -10.01
CA GLU A 302 21.99 5.29 -8.55
C GLU A 302 20.66 5.81 -8.00
N GLU A 303 19.93 6.55 -8.83
CA GLU A 303 18.61 7.10 -8.61
C GLU A 303 17.54 6.03 -8.36
N ASP A 304 17.56 4.90 -9.06
CA ASP A 304 16.55 3.84 -8.89
C ASP A 304 16.70 3.15 -7.52
N VAL A 305 17.94 2.94 -7.06
CA VAL A 305 18.23 2.42 -5.71
C VAL A 305 17.76 3.41 -4.64
N GLU A 306 18.02 4.70 -4.85
CA GLU A 306 17.58 5.76 -3.96
C GLU A 306 16.04 5.81 -3.85
N MET A 307 15.32 5.70 -4.97
CA MET A 307 13.85 5.66 -4.97
C MET A 307 13.31 4.43 -4.24
N LEU A 308 13.91 3.25 -4.44
CA LEU A 308 13.52 2.05 -3.71
C LEU A 308 13.69 2.22 -2.20
N GLY A 309 14.78 2.87 -1.77
CA GLY A 309 14.98 3.23 -0.37
C GLY A 309 13.90 4.19 0.17
N ILE A 310 13.54 5.23 -0.59
CA ILE A 310 12.42 6.12 -0.22
C ILE A 310 11.13 5.32 -0.08
N ILE A 311 10.82 4.44 -1.05
CA ILE A 311 9.59 3.66 -1.10
C ILE A 311 9.49 2.73 0.11
N THR A 312 10.51 1.91 0.38
CA THR A 312 10.45 0.92 1.46
C THR A 312 10.42 1.56 2.84
N ASN A 313 11.09 2.71 3.02
CA ASN A 313 11.08 3.46 4.28
C ASN A 313 9.80 4.29 4.48
N SER A 314 8.96 4.41 3.45
CA SER A 314 7.73 5.20 3.48
C SER A 314 6.46 4.37 3.64
N ILE A 315 6.57 3.04 3.75
CA ILE A 315 5.40 2.16 3.92
C ILE A 315 4.64 2.56 5.19
N SER A 316 3.33 2.75 5.04
CA SER A 316 2.44 3.22 6.10
C SER A 316 1.11 2.48 6.06
N TYR A 317 0.34 2.61 7.13
CA TYR A 317 -0.94 1.92 7.26
C TYR A 317 -1.98 2.77 7.95
N ASP A 318 -3.19 2.85 7.41
CA ASP A 318 -4.33 3.41 8.15
C ASP A 318 -5.18 2.24 8.67
N LEU A 319 -5.41 2.22 9.98
CA LEU A 319 -6.28 1.24 10.65
C LEU A 319 -7.65 1.14 9.97
N ALA A 320 -8.14 2.21 9.36
CA ALA A 320 -9.38 2.22 8.62
C ALA A 320 -9.46 1.09 7.58
N TYR A 321 -8.33 0.71 6.96
CA TYR A 321 -8.32 -0.38 5.99
C TYR A 321 -8.73 -1.74 6.59
N SER A 322 -8.43 -1.97 7.88
CA SER A 322 -8.83 -3.20 8.58
C SER A 322 -10.11 -3.06 9.40
N LEU A 323 -10.42 -1.85 9.87
CA LEU A 323 -11.55 -1.62 10.77
C LEU A 323 -12.81 -1.20 10.05
N LEU A 324 -12.68 -0.52 8.91
CA LEU A 324 -13.79 0.09 8.17
C LEU A 324 -13.99 -0.61 6.82
N ASP A 325 -15.19 -0.44 6.25
CA ASP A 325 -15.49 -0.93 4.90
C ASP A 325 -14.91 0.01 3.83
N MET A 326 -13.58 0.03 3.72
CA MET A 326 -12.87 0.81 2.72
C MET A 326 -13.03 0.24 1.30
N TRP A 327 -13.32 -1.06 1.18
CA TRP A 327 -13.59 -1.69 -0.11
C TRP A 327 -14.83 -1.09 -0.78
N SER A 328 -15.92 -0.96 -0.04
CA SER A 328 -17.15 -0.35 -0.57
C SER A 328 -16.95 1.14 -0.84
N LEU A 329 -16.16 1.84 -0.02
CA LEU A 329 -15.82 3.24 -0.26
C LEU A 329 -14.98 3.44 -1.52
N ARG A 330 -13.98 2.59 -1.75
CA ARG A 330 -13.20 2.56 -3.00
C ARG A 330 -14.10 2.34 -4.22
N SER A 331 -15.02 1.39 -4.12
CA SER A 331 -15.99 1.09 -5.19
C SER A 331 -16.97 2.25 -5.44
N ALA A 332 -17.18 3.11 -4.46
CA ALA A 332 -18.10 4.25 -4.55
C ALA A 332 -17.48 5.49 -5.23
N VAL A 333 -16.14 5.59 -5.32
CA VAL A 333 -15.43 6.81 -5.79
C VAL A 333 -15.96 7.34 -7.12
N THR A 334 -16.20 6.47 -8.09
CA THR A 334 -16.67 6.87 -9.44
C THR A 334 -18.19 6.77 -9.62
N SER A 335 -18.93 6.30 -8.61
CA SER A 335 -20.37 6.01 -8.73
C SER A 335 -21.26 6.85 -7.82
N LYS A 336 -20.69 7.56 -6.84
CA LYS A 336 -21.44 8.36 -5.87
C LYS A 336 -20.65 9.64 -5.52
N PRO A 337 -21.34 10.74 -5.17
CA PRO A 337 -20.68 11.89 -4.56
C PRO A 337 -19.97 11.47 -3.27
N ALA A 338 -18.65 11.74 -3.19
CA ALA A 338 -17.79 11.30 -2.11
C ALA A 338 -18.32 11.67 -0.73
N ALA A 339 -18.64 12.95 -0.53
CA ALA A 339 -19.12 13.47 0.75
C ALA A 339 -20.40 12.78 1.23
N SER A 340 -21.38 12.61 0.33
CA SER A 340 -22.64 11.96 0.68
C SER A 340 -22.46 10.49 1.07
N TYR A 341 -21.61 9.75 0.35
CA TYR A 341 -21.37 8.36 0.67
C TYR A 341 -20.57 8.19 1.95
N ILE A 342 -19.49 8.95 2.15
CA ILE A 342 -18.67 8.93 3.37
C ILE A 342 -19.53 9.25 4.61
N GLU A 343 -20.36 10.30 4.54
CA GLU A 343 -21.23 10.69 5.66
C GLU A 343 -22.27 9.61 5.98
N SER A 344 -22.80 8.91 4.97
CA SER A 344 -23.71 7.78 5.18
C SER A 344 -23.09 6.62 5.96
N GLN A 345 -21.75 6.50 5.96
CA GLN A 345 -21.01 5.45 6.66
C GLN A 345 -20.53 5.87 8.06
N ARG A 346 -20.61 7.15 8.44
CA ARG A 346 -20.05 7.69 9.69
C ARG A 346 -20.42 6.87 10.92
N SER A 347 -21.72 6.68 11.16
CA SER A 347 -22.18 5.92 12.33
C SER A 347 -21.74 4.46 12.32
N THR A 348 -21.65 3.84 11.12
CA THR A 348 -21.14 2.47 10.96
C THR A 348 -19.65 2.41 11.31
N TYR A 349 -18.88 3.39 10.84
CA TYR A 349 -17.45 3.47 11.10
C TYR A 349 -17.13 3.73 12.57
N GLU A 350 -17.85 4.63 13.24
CA GLU A 350 -17.72 4.86 14.68
C GLU A 350 -17.99 3.59 15.51
N LYS A 351 -19.04 2.83 15.15
CA LYS A 351 -19.34 1.55 15.81
C LYS A 351 -18.24 0.51 15.60
N ALA A 352 -17.66 0.46 14.40
CA ALA A 352 -16.57 -0.47 14.10
C ALA A 352 -15.30 -0.14 14.89
N ILE A 353 -14.96 1.15 15.02
CA ILE A 353 -13.85 1.62 15.85
C ILE A 353 -14.06 1.25 17.31
N ASN A 354 -15.23 1.57 17.89
CA ASN A 354 -15.53 1.24 19.28
C ASN A 354 -15.45 -0.27 19.54
N LYS A 355 -15.99 -1.08 18.63
CA LYS A 355 -15.90 -2.54 18.73
C LYS A 355 -14.45 -3.04 18.73
N ALA A 356 -13.59 -2.48 17.89
CA ALA A 356 -12.18 -2.85 17.86
C ALA A 356 -11.48 -2.51 19.19
N MET A 357 -11.76 -1.33 19.75
CA MET A 357 -11.24 -0.89 21.05
C MET A 357 -11.70 -1.80 22.19
N ASP A 358 -12.99 -2.16 22.21
CA ASP A 358 -13.56 -3.07 23.20
C ASP A 358 -12.91 -4.46 23.11
N SER A 359 -12.75 -5.00 21.89
CA SER A 359 -12.07 -6.28 21.69
C SER A 359 -10.63 -6.27 22.21
N VAL A 360 -9.88 -5.18 22.00
CA VAL A 360 -8.51 -5.05 22.55
C VAL A 360 -8.54 -5.05 24.08
N ARG A 361 -9.41 -4.24 24.69
CA ARG A 361 -9.55 -4.17 26.16
C ARG A 361 -9.92 -5.51 26.77
N GLU A 362 -10.86 -6.22 26.17
CA GLU A 362 -11.30 -7.55 26.62
C GLU A 362 -10.16 -8.56 26.57
N ASN A 363 -9.36 -8.54 25.50
CA ASN A 363 -8.25 -9.48 25.32
C ASN A 363 -7.04 -9.20 26.24
N THR A 364 -6.88 -7.98 26.75
CA THR A 364 -5.74 -7.60 27.61
C THR A 364 -6.10 -7.42 29.09
N ALA A 365 -7.36 -7.65 29.48
CA ALA A 365 -7.82 -7.48 30.86
C ALA A 365 -7.54 -8.68 31.78
N SER A 366 -6.93 -9.75 31.25
CA SER A 366 -6.56 -10.99 31.94
C SER A 366 -5.07 -11.09 32.14
#